data_AF-A0A4R6DTC0-F1
#
_entry.id   AF-A0A4R6DTC0-F1
#
_cell.length_a   1.000
_cell.length_b   1.000
_cell.length_c   1.000
_cell.angle_alpha   90.00
_cell.angle_beta   90.00
_cell.angle_gamma   90.00
#
_symmetry.space_group_name_H-M   'P 1'
#
loop_
_entity.id
_entity.type
_entity.pdbx_description
1 polymer ?
#
loop_
_entity_poly.entity_id
_entity_poly.type
_entity_poly.pdbx_seq_one_letter_code
_entity_poly.pdbx_strand_id
1 'polypeptide(L)'
;MAASSPPCPLPAASATPERNPFRALALSPMPATPPAPAADSDGSRAHLLAFALPAAEQLHRLADSPDLTVLLADRDGLVLAAIGHLAIAPGSARMEAVAGAPGGGSGLCLAEPIATRTRGLLGLADASARLSHGGIVSLLSLLRTTAELIEHRLTETAPGGCIALHLHSHPELLGTPLEGLMVFDAEGRLLASNRHARRLLALPTEAEGSTCLDCVGQPWPALRARLGRFPAPLLLDGRDGQTLAALVRVIGSVG
;
A
#
# COMPACT_ATOMS: atom_id res chain seq x y z
N MET A 1 74.14 3.60 24.68
CA MET A 1 73.31 3.33 23.49
C MET A 1 72.04 2.63 23.94
N ALA A 2 70.95 3.36 24.09
CA ALA A 2 69.60 2.83 24.25
C ALA A 2 68.67 3.86 23.59
N ALA A 3 68.07 3.49 22.46
CA ALA A 3 67.24 4.35 21.65
C ALA A 3 65.86 4.52 22.30
N SER A 4 65.47 5.77 22.54
CA SER A 4 64.12 6.16 22.94
C SER A 4 63.27 6.29 21.67
N SER A 5 62.26 5.43 21.52
CA SER A 5 61.30 5.52 20.41
C SER A 5 60.23 6.58 20.72
N PRO A 6 59.79 7.39 19.74
CA PRO A 6 58.73 8.37 19.95
C PRO A 6 57.35 7.70 20.02
N PRO A 7 56.36 8.31 20.69
CA PRO A 7 54.99 7.80 20.70
C PRO A 7 54.36 7.93 19.32
N CYS A 8 53.69 6.87 18.89
CA CYS A 8 52.92 6.79 17.65
C CYS A 8 51.76 7.81 17.67
N PRO A 9 51.53 8.61 16.62
CA PRO A 9 50.39 9.52 16.59
C PRO A 9 49.10 8.72 16.40
N LEU A 10 48.13 8.92 17.29
CA LEU A 10 46.76 8.44 17.09
C LEU A 10 46.16 9.18 15.88
N PRO A 11 45.54 8.47 14.92
CA PRO A 11 44.88 9.13 13.81
C PRO A 11 43.66 9.90 14.32
N ALA A 12 43.56 11.18 13.93
CA ALA A 12 42.38 12.00 14.15
C ALA A 12 41.16 11.27 13.56
N ALA A 13 40.11 11.15 14.36
CA ALA A 13 38.83 10.60 13.93
C ALA A 13 38.25 11.47 12.81
N SER A 14 38.52 11.10 11.57
CA SER A 14 37.76 11.58 10.42
C SER A 14 36.36 11.01 10.56
N ALA A 15 35.41 11.86 10.93
CA ALA A 15 33.98 11.55 10.88
C ALA A 15 33.61 11.24 9.42
N THR A 16 33.64 9.96 9.07
CA THR A 16 32.92 9.44 7.91
C THR A 16 31.43 9.71 8.15
N PRO A 17 30.67 10.24 7.18
CA PRO A 17 29.24 10.35 7.34
C PRO A 17 28.71 8.92 7.45
N GLU A 18 28.29 8.53 8.66
CA GLU A 18 27.65 7.24 8.88
C GLU A 18 26.50 7.14 7.89
N ARG A 19 26.65 6.20 6.94
CA ARG A 19 25.58 5.77 6.05
C ARG A 19 24.46 5.29 6.95
N ASN A 20 23.43 6.12 7.09
CA ASN A 20 22.20 5.77 7.80
C ASN A 20 21.72 4.40 7.29
N PRO A 21 21.78 3.33 8.12
CA PRO A 21 21.45 1.96 7.68
C PRO A 21 19.97 1.82 7.28
N PHE A 22 19.14 2.81 7.61
CA PHE A 22 17.72 2.86 7.24
C PHE A 22 17.47 3.37 5.83
N ARG A 23 18.48 3.89 5.10
CA ARG A 23 18.33 4.28 3.69
C ARG A 23 18.01 3.10 2.77
N ALA A 24 18.28 1.87 3.23
CA ALA A 24 17.98 0.62 2.51
C ALA A 24 16.61 0.00 2.89
N LEU A 25 15.93 0.50 3.92
CA LEU A 25 14.62 0.00 4.35
C LEU A 25 13.44 0.67 3.62
N ALA A 26 13.72 1.70 2.83
CA ALA A 26 12.77 2.32 1.92
C ALA A 26 13.04 1.79 0.51
N LEU A 27 12.00 1.28 -0.15
CA LEU A 27 11.98 0.77 -1.53
C LEU A 27 12.51 -0.68 -1.67
N SER A 28 11.68 -1.66 -1.30
CA SER A 28 11.61 -2.81 -2.20
C SER A 28 11.10 -2.28 -3.54
N PRO A 29 11.87 -2.36 -4.64
CA PRO A 29 11.39 -1.89 -5.93
C PRO A 29 10.10 -2.64 -6.25
N MET A 30 9.04 -1.88 -6.61
CA MET A 30 7.85 -2.48 -7.20
C MET A 30 8.31 -3.34 -8.38
N PRO A 31 7.93 -4.63 -8.47
CA PRO A 31 8.14 -5.37 -9.71
C PRO A 31 7.45 -4.57 -10.84
N ALA A 32 8.20 -4.28 -11.88
CA ALA A 32 7.70 -3.59 -13.07
C ALA A 32 6.68 -4.51 -13.76
N THR A 33 5.41 -4.32 -13.43
CA THR A 33 4.29 -4.91 -14.14
C THR A 33 4.19 -4.27 -15.52
N PRO A 34 3.98 -5.04 -16.61
CA PRO A 34 3.71 -4.48 -17.93
C PRO A 34 2.56 -3.47 -17.85
N PRO A 35 2.62 -2.37 -18.62
CA PRO A 35 1.63 -1.31 -18.53
C PRO A 35 0.25 -1.88 -18.82
N ALA A 36 -0.66 -1.74 -17.84
CA ALA A 36 -2.09 -1.82 -18.13
C ALA A 36 -2.39 -0.87 -19.30
N PRO A 37 -3.27 -1.26 -20.25
CA PRO A 37 -3.60 -0.42 -21.40
C PRO A 37 -3.97 0.98 -20.90
N ALA A 38 -3.55 2.02 -21.63
CA ALA A 38 -3.70 3.43 -21.29
C ALA A 38 -5.18 3.79 -21.01
N ALA A 39 -5.62 3.50 -19.79
CA ALA A 39 -6.95 3.74 -19.28
C ALA A 39 -6.88 5.05 -18.49
N ASP A 40 -7.74 5.99 -18.89
CA ASP A 40 -8.13 7.20 -18.17
C ASP A 40 -7.27 7.52 -16.93
N SER A 41 -6.07 8.07 -17.18
CA SER A 41 -5.11 8.39 -16.12
C SER A 41 -5.69 9.40 -15.15
N ASP A 42 -6.60 10.26 -15.63
CA ASP A 42 -7.21 11.31 -14.84
C ASP A 42 -8.34 10.76 -13.98
N GLY A 43 -9.21 9.90 -14.53
CA GLY A 43 -10.19 9.16 -13.75
C GLY A 43 -9.55 8.27 -12.68
N SER A 44 -8.43 7.61 -13.02
CA SER A 44 -7.66 6.80 -12.06
C SER A 44 -7.07 7.65 -10.93
N ARG A 45 -6.48 8.81 -11.25
CA ARG A 45 -5.94 9.75 -10.25
C ARG A 45 -7.05 10.35 -9.37
N ALA A 46 -8.17 10.74 -9.97
CA ALA A 46 -9.31 11.28 -9.26
C ALA A 46 -9.89 10.24 -8.28
N HIS A 47 -10.02 8.99 -8.72
CA HIS A 47 -10.46 7.89 -7.87
C HIS A 47 -9.46 7.61 -6.74
N LEU A 48 -8.15 7.59 -7.03
CA LEU A 48 -7.12 7.47 -6.00
C LEU A 48 -7.24 8.58 -4.96
N LEU A 49 -7.29 9.85 -5.40
CA LEU A 49 -7.40 11.01 -4.52
C LEU A 49 -8.66 10.96 -3.65
N ALA A 50 -9.82 10.64 -4.25
CA ALA A 50 -11.10 10.61 -3.54
C ALA A 50 -11.08 9.67 -2.32
N PHE A 51 -10.42 8.52 -2.43
CA PHE A 51 -10.40 7.50 -1.36
C PHE A 51 -9.11 7.51 -0.52
N ALA A 52 -7.98 7.95 -1.07
CA ALA A 52 -6.71 7.97 -0.36
C ALA A 52 -6.49 9.25 0.44
N LEU A 53 -6.95 10.41 -0.05
CA LEU A 53 -6.67 11.70 0.59
C LEU A 53 -7.19 11.78 2.03
N PRO A 54 -8.45 11.37 2.35
CA PRO A 54 -8.93 11.40 3.73
C PRO A 54 -8.09 10.55 4.69
N ALA A 55 -7.62 9.39 4.22
CA ALA A 55 -6.77 8.50 5.01
C ALA A 55 -5.35 9.05 5.19
N ALA A 56 -4.79 9.69 4.16
CA ALA A 56 -3.50 10.39 4.24
C ALA A 56 -3.54 11.57 5.24
N GLU A 57 -4.65 12.31 5.28
CA GLU A 57 -4.86 13.35 6.28
C GLU A 57 -4.99 12.79 7.70
N GLN A 58 -5.70 11.67 7.88
CA GLN A 58 -5.78 10.98 9.17
C GLN A 58 -4.40 10.48 9.60
N LEU A 59 -3.60 9.92 8.68
CA LEU A 59 -2.22 9.51 8.96
C LEU A 59 -1.37 10.69 9.44
N HIS A 60 -1.46 11.85 8.79
CA HIS A 60 -0.76 13.05 9.25
C HIS A 60 -1.17 13.44 10.68
N ARG A 61 -2.48 13.45 10.97
CA ARG A 61 -3.01 13.74 12.31
C ARG A 61 -2.52 12.74 13.36
N LEU A 62 -2.51 11.44 13.04
CA LEU A 62 -2.07 10.39 13.95
C LEU A 62 -0.55 10.37 14.16
N ALA A 63 0.21 10.79 13.15
CA ALA A 63 1.66 10.91 13.27
C ALA A 63 2.09 12.08 14.17
N ASP A 64 1.23 13.09 14.31
CA ASP A 64 1.35 14.21 15.26
C ASP A 64 2.76 14.82 15.33
N SER A 65 3.32 15.14 14.16
CA SER A 65 4.65 15.75 14.05
C SER A 65 4.64 16.90 13.05
N PRO A 66 5.15 18.10 13.45
CA PRO A 66 5.16 19.28 12.60
C PRO A 66 6.21 19.22 11.47
N ASP A 67 7.18 18.31 11.57
CA ASP A 67 8.28 18.16 10.59
C ASP A 67 7.97 17.07 9.55
N LEU A 68 6.85 16.34 9.73
CA LEU A 68 6.42 15.30 8.82
C LEU A 68 5.56 15.85 7.68
N THR A 69 5.78 15.30 6.49
CA THR A 69 4.91 15.46 5.33
C THR A 69 4.42 14.09 4.88
N VAL A 70 3.11 13.92 4.78
CA VAL A 70 2.52 12.77 4.09
C VAL A 70 2.46 13.07 2.60
N LEU A 71 2.97 12.15 1.79
CA LEU A 71 2.98 12.25 0.34
C LEU A 71 2.04 11.19 -0.23
N LEU A 72 1.18 11.59 -1.17
CA LEU A 72 0.40 10.67 -1.98
C LEU A 72 0.84 10.85 -3.43
N ALA A 73 1.24 9.77 -4.08
CA ALA A 73 1.68 9.78 -5.46
C ALA A 73 0.97 8.71 -6.30
N ASP A 74 0.95 8.91 -7.62
CA ASP A 74 0.49 7.88 -8.56
C ASP A 74 1.54 6.77 -8.73
N ARG A 75 1.23 5.80 -9.60
CA ARG A 75 2.09 4.65 -9.91
C ARG A 75 3.47 5.03 -10.45
N ASP A 76 3.58 6.21 -11.08
CA ASP A 76 4.83 6.71 -11.69
C ASP A 76 5.61 7.58 -10.69
N GLY A 77 5.14 7.65 -9.45
CA GLY A 77 5.73 8.44 -8.38
C GLY A 77 5.45 9.93 -8.50
N LEU A 78 4.55 10.38 -9.39
CA LEU A 78 4.16 11.80 -9.47
C LEU A 78 3.37 12.16 -8.22
N VAL A 79 3.82 13.16 -7.46
CA VAL A 79 3.15 13.60 -6.24
C VAL A 79 1.82 14.25 -6.62
N LEU A 80 0.72 13.65 -6.14
CA LEU A 80 -0.64 14.14 -6.32
C LEU A 80 -1.08 15.03 -5.15
N ALA A 81 -0.59 14.75 -3.94
CA ALA A 81 -0.85 15.56 -2.76
C ALA A 81 0.33 15.48 -1.77
N ALA A 82 0.53 16.57 -1.04
CA ALA A 82 1.44 16.66 0.08
C ALA A 82 0.73 17.34 1.27
N ILE A 83 0.78 16.71 2.44
CA ILE A 83 0.08 17.16 3.65
C ILE A 83 1.11 17.30 4.76
N GLY A 84 1.29 18.50 5.29
CA GLY A 84 2.20 18.77 6.41
C GLY A 84 3.28 19.79 6.05
N HIS A 85 4.51 19.54 6.51
CA HIS A 85 5.60 20.51 6.49
C HIS A 85 5.98 21.05 5.10
N LEU A 86 6.16 20.15 4.12
CA LEU A 86 6.61 20.51 2.78
C LEU A 86 5.42 20.93 1.91
N ALA A 87 5.46 22.17 1.42
CA ALA A 87 4.52 22.66 0.43
C ALA A 87 4.94 22.20 -0.99
N ILE A 88 4.34 21.12 -1.47
CA ILE A 88 4.57 20.57 -2.81
C ILE A 88 3.28 20.69 -3.61
N ALA A 89 3.34 21.41 -4.74
CA ALA A 89 2.18 21.52 -5.61
C ALA A 89 1.89 20.17 -6.31
N PRO A 90 0.61 19.78 -6.49
CA PRO A 90 0.26 18.59 -7.25
C PRO A 90 0.91 18.58 -8.63
N GLY A 91 1.53 17.47 -9.00
CA GLY A 91 2.21 17.28 -10.28
C GLY A 91 3.57 17.97 -10.42
N SER A 92 4.06 18.70 -9.40
CA SER A 92 5.30 19.47 -9.51
C SER A 92 6.56 18.71 -9.10
N ALA A 93 6.43 17.53 -8.48
CA ALA A 93 7.55 16.73 -8.00
C ALA A 93 7.28 15.23 -8.10
N ARG A 94 8.36 14.44 -8.05
CA ARG A 94 8.30 12.98 -7.87
C ARG A 94 8.67 12.61 -6.44
N MET A 95 8.02 11.58 -5.89
CA MET A 95 8.26 11.13 -4.51
C MET A 95 9.73 10.75 -4.27
N GLU A 96 10.41 10.15 -5.26
CA GLU A 96 11.85 9.85 -5.20
C GLU A 96 12.72 11.12 -5.08
N ALA A 97 12.34 12.21 -5.75
CA ALA A 97 13.06 13.47 -5.67
C ALA A 97 12.89 14.12 -4.28
N VAL A 98 11.71 13.97 -3.67
CA VAL A 98 11.46 14.40 -2.29
C VAL A 98 12.28 13.56 -1.30
N ALA A 99 12.45 12.28 -1.59
CA ALA A 99 13.25 11.35 -0.78
C ALA A 99 14.77 11.56 -0.89
N GLY A 100 15.25 12.35 -1.86
CA GLY A 100 16.65 12.30 -2.26
C GLY A 100 17.21 13.51 -3.00
N ALA A 101 16.91 14.75 -2.59
CA ALA A 101 17.64 15.90 -3.11
C ALA A 101 19.16 15.76 -2.83
N PRO A 102 20.02 15.62 -3.85
CA PRO A 102 21.46 15.63 -3.64
C PRO A 102 21.88 17.09 -3.42
N GLY A 103 22.04 17.49 -2.15
CA GLY A 103 22.56 18.80 -1.78
C GLY A 103 21.70 19.64 -0.83
N GLY A 104 20.57 19.16 -0.33
CA GLY A 104 19.78 19.93 0.63
C GLY A 104 18.64 19.15 1.26
N GLY A 105 18.92 18.43 2.34
CA GLY A 105 17.92 17.82 3.23
C GLY A 105 18.22 16.37 3.58
N SER A 106 18.70 16.13 4.79
CA SER A 106 18.98 14.79 5.35
C SER A 106 17.71 14.01 5.71
N GLY A 107 16.57 14.26 5.07
CA GLY A 107 15.27 13.77 5.52
C GLY A 107 15.10 12.25 5.38
N LEU A 108 14.44 11.62 6.35
CA LEU A 108 13.99 10.24 6.23
C LEU A 108 12.77 10.19 5.32
N CYS A 109 12.79 9.34 4.29
CA CYS A 109 11.60 9.04 3.50
C CYS A 109 11.21 7.57 3.68
N LEU A 110 9.98 7.35 4.14
CA LEU A 110 9.33 6.05 4.19
C LEU A 110 8.29 6.00 3.07
N ALA A 111 8.08 4.83 2.47
CA ALA A 111 7.14 4.65 1.39
C ALA A 111 6.48 3.27 1.48
N GLU A 112 5.17 3.23 1.30
CA GLU A 112 4.38 2.01 1.21
C GLU A 112 3.51 2.06 -0.05
N PRO A 113 3.61 1.03 -0.92
CA PRO A 113 2.79 0.97 -2.12
C PRO A 113 1.32 0.70 -1.77
N ILE A 114 0.42 1.37 -2.48
CA ILE A 114 -1.01 1.07 -2.52
C ILE A 114 -1.23 0.08 -3.66
N ALA A 115 -1.26 -1.20 -3.31
CA ALA A 115 -1.29 -2.33 -4.23
C ALA A 115 -2.74 -2.64 -4.66
N THR A 116 -3.35 -1.74 -5.42
CA THR A 116 -4.63 -1.94 -6.12
C THR A 116 -4.48 -1.71 -7.62
N ARG A 117 -5.55 -1.90 -8.41
CA ARG A 117 -5.60 -1.58 -9.85
C ARG A 117 -5.10 -0.18 -10.18
N THR A 118 -5.54 0.80 -9.39
CA THR A 118 -5.22 2.21 -9.62
C THR A 118 -3.71 2.45 -9.50
N ARG A 119 -3.06 1.69 -8.60
CA ARG A 119 -1.64 1.76 -8.23
C ARG A 119 -1.24 3.17 -7.80
N GLY A 120 -0.84 3.30 -6.53
CA GLY A 120 -0.33 4.55 -5.98
C GLY A 120 0.75 4.29 -4.93
N LEU A 121 1.36 5.35 -4.43
CA LEU A 121 2.35 5.30 -3.37
C LEU A 121 1.91 6.24 -2.24
N LEU A 122 1.99 5.75 -1.01
CA LEU A 122 1.83 6.54 0.20
C LEU A 122 3.21 6.68 0.86
N GLY A 123 3.63 7.90 1.14
CA GLY A 123 4.95 8.18 1.71
C GLY A 123 4.89 9.10 2.93
N LEU A 124 5.93 9.02 3.74
CA LEU A 124 6.23 9.97 4.80
C LEU A 124 7.62 10.55 4.55
N ALA A 125 7.73 11.87 4.53
CA ALA A 125 9.00 12.58 4.51
C ALA A 125 9.17 13.36 5.82
N ASP A 126 10.27 13.11 6.53
CA ASP A 126 10.66 13.84 7.74
C ASP A 126 11.76 14.86 7.41
N ALA A 127 11.46 16.14 7.54
CA ALA A 127 12.43 17.20 7.30
C ALA A 127 13.48 17.31 8.42
N SER A 128 13.17 16.84 9.63
CA SER A 128 14.04 16.96 10.80
C SER A 128 15.19 15.93 10.79
N ALA A 129 14.93 14.73 10.24
CA ALA A 129 15.80 13.58 10.28
C ALA A 129 16.20 13.12 11.70
N ARG A 130 15.39 13.46 12.71
CA ARG A 130 15.69 13.22 14.14
C ARG A 130 14.92 12.05 14.73
N LEU A 131 14.18 11.31 13.92
CA LEU A 131 13.39 10.18 14.38
C LEU A 131 14.27 9.08 14.98
N SER A 132 13.93 8.67 16.21
CA SER A 132 14.53 7.50 16.84
C SER A 132 14.10 6.21 16.12
N HIS A 133 14.82 5.12 16.34
CA HIS A 133 14.46 3.82 15.77
C HIS A 133 13.01 3.40 16.11
N GLY A 134 12.59 3.60 17.36
CA GLY A 134 11.20 3.32 17.78
C GLY A 134 10.18 4.22 17.08
N GLY A 135 10.51 5.49 16.86
CA GLY A 135 9.69 6.42 16.07
C GLY A 135 9.51 5.97 14.62
N ILE A 136 10.59 5.53 13.97
CA ILE A 136 10.56 5.01 12.60
C ILE A 136 9.66 3.78 12.49
N VAL A 137 9.80 2.81 13.41
CA VAL A 137 8.99 1.58 13.43
C VAL A 137 7.51 1.88 13.64
N SER A 138 7.19 2.83 14.54
CA SER A 138 5.82 3.27 14.79
C SER A 138 5.21 3.91 13.53
N LEU A 139 5.93 4.84 12.90
CA LEU A 139 5.48 5.51 11.67
C LEU A 139 5.32 4.53 10.50
N LEU A 140 6.24 3.59 10.33
CA LEU A 140 6.11 2.52 9.32
C LEU A 140 4.85 1.68 9.54
N SER A 141 4.53 1.34 10.79
CA SER A 141 3.31 0.60 11.11
C SER A 141 2.06 1.41 10.75
N LEU A 142 2.02 2.68 11.14
CA LEU A 142 0.94 3.60 10.80
C LEU A 142 0.76 3.76 9.29
N LEU A 143 1.88 3.92 8.57
CA LEU A 143 1.92 4.06 7.13
C LEU A 143 1.36 2.81 6.44
N ARG A 144 1.79 1.61 6.86
CA ARG A 144 1.31 0.32 6.35
C ARG A 144 -0.19 0.12 6.59
N THR A 145 -0.64 0.34 7.82
CA THR A 145 -2.05 0.22 8.16
C THR A 145 -2.90 1.20 7.36
N THR A 146 -2.42 2.43 7.16
CA THR A 146 -3.12 3.43 6.33
C THR A 146 -3.20 2.97 4.88
N ALA A 147 -2.11 2.47 4.30
CA ALA A 147 -2.13 1.92 2.94
C ALA A 147 -3.13 0.76 2.81
N GLU A 148 -3.20 -0.15 3.79
CA GLU A 148 -4.17 -1.25 3.84
C GLU A 148 -5.63 -0.75 3.87
N LEU A 149 -5.92 0.29 4.66
CA LEU A 149 -7.24 0.92 4.70
C LEU A 149 -7.62 1.58 3.36
N ILE A 150 -6.66 2.27 2.73
CA ILE A 150 -6.86 2.86 1.40
C ILE A 150 -7.15 1.78 0.37
N GLU A 151 -6.38 0.69 0.36
CA GLU A 151 -6.60 -0.43 -0.56
C GLU A 151 -7.96 -1.08 -0.38
N HIS A 152 -8.41 -1.27 0.86
CA HIS A 152 -9.75 -1.77 1.14
C HIS A 152 -10.82 -0.88 0.50
N ARG A 153 -10.76 0.44 0.69
CA ARG A 153 -11.73 1.40 0.13
C ARG A 153 -11.68 1.47 -1.40
N LEU A 154 -10.49 1.49 -1.99
CA LEU A 154 -10.33 1.45 -3.46
C LEU A 154 -10.87 0.14 -4.05
N THR A 155 -10.73 -0.98 -3.34
CA THR A 155 -11.27 -2.26 -3.78
C THR A 155 -12.79 -2.30 -3.67
N GLU A 156 -13.33 -1.85 -2.54
CA GLU A 156 -14.78 -1.78 -2.27
C GLU A 156 -15.53 -0.92 -3.29
N THR A 157 -14.89 0.13 -3.79
CA THR A 157 -15.47 1.09 -4.73
C THR A 157 -14.99 0.89 -6.17
N ALA A 158 -14.45 -0.29 -6.48
CA ALA A 158 -13.91 -0.61 -7.79
C ALA A 158 -14.97 -0.40 -8.91
N PRO A 159 -14.70 0.47 -9.91
CA PRO A 159 -15.63 0.73 -11.00
C PRO A 159 -15.98 -0.54 -11.77
N GLY A 160 -17.26 -0.71 -12.11
CA GLY A 160 -17.76 -1.90 -12.82
C GLY A 160 -17.94 -3.14 -11.92
N GLY A 161 -17.70 -3.03 -10.61
CA GLY A 161 -17.93 -4.10 -9.64
C GLY A 161 -19.39 -4.52 -9.57
N CYS A 162 -19.64 -5.82 -9.70
CA CYS A 162 -20.97 -6.41 -9.53
C CYS A 162 -21.08 -7.19 -8.22
N ILE A 163 -20.07 -8.01 -7.92
CA ILE A 163 -20.07 -8.92 -6.76
C ILE A 163 -18.77 -8.77 -5.97
N ALA A 164 -18.91 -8.63 -4.66
CA ALA A 164 -17.83 -8.65 -3.69
C ALA A 164 -17.75 -10.02 -3.03
N LEU A 165 -16.54 -10.54 -2.91
CA LEU A 165 -16.20 -11.68 -2.09
C LEU A 165 -15.39 -11.17 -0.89
N HIS A 166 -16.02 -11.26 0.28
CA HIS A 166 -15.43 -10.94 1.57
C HIS A 166 -14.90 -12.22 2.16
N LEU A 167 -13.63 -12.31 2.52
CA LEU A 167 -13.02 -13.56 2.96
C LEU A 167 -12.03 -13.35 4.11
N HIS A 168 -12.04 -14.27 5.06
CA HIS A 168 -11.11 -14.24 6.19
C HIS A 168 -10.96 -15.63 6.81
N SER A 169 -9.80 -15.92 7.41
CA SER A 169 -9.59 -17.16 8.19
C SER A 169 -10.33 -17.15 9.53
N HIS A 170 -10.63 -15.95 10.02
CA HIS A 170 -11.36 -15.67 11.26
C HIS A 170 -12.70 -15.00 10.91
N PRO A 171 -13.84 -15.74 10.92
CA PRO A 171 -15.12 -15.24 10.44
C PRO A 171 -15.63 -13.96 11.13
N GLU A 172 -15.22 -13.72 12.38
CA GLU A 172 -15.56 -12.54 13.17
C GLU A 172 -14.97 -11.23 12.62
N LEU A 173 -13.96 -11.32 11.73
CA LEU A 173 -13.34 -10.17 11.07
C LEU A 173 -13.98 -9.86 9.71
N LEU A 174 -14.94 -10.65 9.24
CA LEU A 174 -15.71 -10.35 8.03
C LEU A 174 -16.56 -9.09 8.23
N GLY A 175 -16.56 -8.22 7.22
CA GLY A 175 -17.16 -6.89 7.25
C GLY A 175 -16.30 -5.82 7.92
N THR A 176 -15.10 -6.16 8.38
CA THR A 176 -14.13 -5.18 8.89
C THR A 176 -13.11 -4.83 7.81
N PRO A 177 -12.41 -3.68 7.92
CA PRO A 177 -11.34 -3.34 6.97
C PRO A 177 -10.17 -4.33 6.93
N LEU A 178 -10.06 -5.23 7.91
CA LEU A 178 -9.04 -6.27 8.00
C LEU A 178 -9.39 -7.54 7.20
N GLU A 179 -10.56 -7.59 6.56
CA GLU A 179 -10.93 -8.72 5.72
C GLU A 179 -10.19 -8.73 4.38
N GLY A 180 -10.14 -9.90 3.76
CA GLY A 180 -9.78 -10.02 2.37
C GLY A 180 -10.99 -9.60 1.55
N LEU A 181 -10.80 -8.66 0.63
CA LEU A 181 -11.84 -8.20 -0.26
C LEU A 181 -11.41 -8.42 -1.71
N MET A 182 -12.32 -9.00 -2.50
CA MET A 182 -12.19 -9.16 -3.93
C MET A 182 -13.48 -8.72 -4.62
N VAL A 183 -13.35 -8.04 -5.75
CA VAL A 183 -14.49 -7.54 -6.51
C VAL A 183 -14.42 -8.09 -7.93
N PHE A 184 -15.53 -8.65 -8.40
CA PHE A 184 -15.70 -9.25 -9.71
C PHE A 184 -16.73 -8.48 -10.55
N ASP A 185 -16.53 -8.46 -11.87
CA ASP A 185 -17.51 -7.95 -12.84
C ASP A 185 -18.68 -8.94 -13.05
N ALA A 186 -19.59 -8.64 -13.99
CA ALA A 186 -20.75 -9.48 -14.30
C ALA A 186 -20.35 -10.85 -14.91
N GLU A 187 -19.19 -10.89 -15.57
CA GLU A 187 -18.63 -12.05 -16.26
C GLU A 187 -17.77 -12.93 -15.33
N GLY A 188 -17.54 -12.52 -14.09
CA GLY A 188 -16.76 -13.26 -13.11
C GLY A 188 -15.24 -13.11 -13.26
N ARG A 189 -14.79 -11.98 -13.81
CA ARG A 189 -13.38 -11.60 -13.88
C ARG A 189 -13.02 -10.72 -12.70
N LEU A 190 -11.83 -10.94 -12.14
CA LEU A 190 -11.35 -10.15 -11.01
C LEU A 190 -11.10 -8.70 -11.45
N LEU A 191 -11.82 -7.76 -10.87
CA LEU A 191 -11.60 -6.33 -11.08
C LEU A 191 -10.61 -5.76 -10.07
N ALA A 192 -10.77 -6.09 -8.80
CA ALA A 192 -9.90 -5.58 -7.76
C ALA A 192 -9.77 -6.58 -6.62
N SER A 193 -8.63 -6.54 -5.94
CA SER A 193 -8.43 -7.22 -4.67
C SER A 193 -7.62 -6.32 -3.75
N ASN A 194 -7.86 -6.39 -2.45
CA ASN A 194 -6.96 -5.79 -1.48
C ASN A 194 -5.79 -6.74 -1.20
N ARG A 195 -4.72 -6.23 -0.56
CA ARG A 195 -3.56 -7.09 -0.27
C ARG A 195 -3.86 -8.24 0.67
N HIS A 196 -4.84 -8.10 1.55
CA HIS A 196 -5.17 -9.17 2.49
C HIS A 196 -5.76 -10.37 1.75
N ALA A 197 -6.69 -10.16 0.82
CA ALA A 197 -7.21 -11.23 -0.04
C ALA A 197 -6.08 -11.92 -0.82
N ARG A 198 -5.17 -11.14 -1.43
CA ARG A 198 -4.03 -11.71 -2.16
C ARG A 198 -3.11 -12.54 -1.28
N ARG A 199 -2.83 -12.09 -0.04
CA ARG A 199 -2.04 -12.87 0.93
C ARG A 199 -2.75 -14.17 1.32
N LEU A 200 -4.05 -14.08 1.64
CA LEU A 200 -4.85 -15.22 2.08
C LEU A 200 -5.01 -16.29 1.01
N LEU A 201 -5.03 -15.90 -0.28
CA LEU A 201 -5.23 -16.78 -1.43
C LEU A 201 -3.95 -17.03 -2.25
N ALA A 202 -2.80 -16.52 -1.81
CA ALA A 202 -1.53 -16.56 -2.54
C ALA A 202 -1.61 -16.06 -4.00
N LEU A 203 -2.42 -15.02 -4.24
CA LEU A 203 -2.60 -14.46 -5.58
C LEU A 203 -1.41 -13.58 -6.00
N PRO A 204 -1.01 -13.61 -7.28
CA PRO A 204 -0.03 -12.67 -7.79
C PRO A 204 -0.58 -11.23 -7.77
N THR A 205 0.32 -10.25 -7.77
CA THR A 205 -0.04 -8.82 -7.85
C THR A 205 -0.82 -8.46 -9.12
N GLU A 206 -0.70 -9.28 -10.16
CA GLU A 206 -1.33 -9.08 -11.47
C GLU A 206 -2.53 -10.02 -11.72
N ALA A 207 -3.18 -10.50 -10.65
CA ALA A 207 -4.36 -11.37 -10.76
C ALA A 207 -5.60 -10.68 -11.37
N GLU A 208 -5.52 -9.39 -11.65
CA GLU A 208 -6.62 -8.65 -12.27
C GLU A 208 -6.93 -9.17 -13.67
N GLY A 209 -8.21 -9.35 -13.95
CA GLY A 209 -8.69 -10.02 -15.16
C GLY A 209 -8.61 -11.55 -15.09
N SER A 210 -8.05 -12.17 -14.06
CA SER A 210 -8.16 -13.61 -13.85
C SER A 210 -9.61 -14.03 -13.63
N THR A 211 -9.95 -15.27 -13.97
CA THR A 211 -11.30 -15.78 -13.74
C THR A 211 -11.50 -16.11 -12.26
N CYS A 212 -12.75 -16.10 -11.82
CA CYS A 212 -13.06 -16.50 -10.46
C CYS A 212 -12.60 -17.92 -10.09
N LEU A 213 -12.60 -18.82 -11.08
CA LEU A 213 -12.09 -20.19 -10.89
C LEU A 213 -10.59 -20.17 -10.59
N ASP A 214 -9.81 -19.38 -11.33
CA ASP A 214 -8.36 -19.27 -11.12
C ASP A 214 -8.04 -18.60 -9.77
N CYS A 215 -8.87 -17.65 -9.35
CA CYS A 215 -8.63 -16.89 -8.13
C CYS A 215 -8.97 -17.64 -6.83
N VAL A 216 -10.09 -18.38 -6.82
CA VAL A 216 -10.62 -18.96 -5.57
C VAL A 216 -11.09 -20.42 -5.72
N GLY A 217 -10.82 -21.06 -6.86
CA GLY A 217 -11.22 -22.44 -7.12
C GLY A 217 -12.73 -22.66 -7.24
N GLN A 218 -13.51 -21.58 -7.39
CA GLN A 218 -14.97 -21.65 -7.51
C GLN A 218 -15.46 -21.18 -8.88
N PRO A 219 -16.30 -21.97 -9.58
CA PRO A 219 -16.94 -21.52 -10.81
C PRO A 219 -17.83 -20.30 -10.56
N TRP A 220 -17.83 -19.36 -11.51
CA TRP A 220 -18.63 -18.14 -11.39
C TRP A 220 -20.13 -18.38 -11.13
N PRO A 221 -20.81 -19.32 -11.82
CA PRO A 221 -22.21 -19.63 -11.52
C PRO A 221 -22.43 -20.14 -10.09
N ALA A 222 -21.46 -20.87 -9.53
CA ALA A 222 -21.56 -21.42 -8.17
C ALA A 222 -21.48 -20.32 -7.11
N LEU A 223 -20.62 -19.32 -7.31
CA LEU A 223 -20.56 -18.14 -6.43
C LEU A 223 -21.80 -17.27 -6.55
N ARG A 224 -22.30 -17.03 -7.77
CA ARG A 224 -23.55 -16.29 -7.97
C ARG A 224 -24.74 -16.96 -7.29
N ALA A 225 -24.79 -18.30 -7.28
CA ALA A 225 -25.83 -19.06 -6.59
C ALA A 225 -25.80 -18.87 -5.05
N ARG A 226 -24.72 -18.33 -4.47
CA ARG A 226 -24.64 -17.99 -3.03
C ARG A 226 -25.25 -16.64 -2.69
N LEU A 227 -25.57 -15.82 -3.69
CA LEU A 227 -26.24 -14.54 -3.47
C LEU A 227 -27.63 -14.81 -2.88
N GLY A 228 -27.90 -14.18 -1.74
CA GLY A 228 -29.17 -14.35 -1.05
C GLY A 228 -29.31 -13.32 0.06
N ARG A 229 -30.51 -13.24 0.63
CA ARG A 229 -30.83 -12.30 1.71
C ARG A 229 -30.06 -12.58 3.01
N PHE A 230 -29.69 -13.84 3.23
CA PHE A 230 -28.86 -14.32 4.34
C PHE A 230 -27.79 -15.28 3.80
N PRO A 231 -26.70 -14.76 3.24
CA PRO A 231 -25.67 -15.60 2.67
C PRO A 231 -24.95 -16.38 3.78
N ALA A 232 -24.98 -17.71 3.69
CA ALA A 232 -24.14 -18.55 4.55
C ALA A 232 -22.68 -18.47 4.06
N PRO A 233 -21.70 -18.41 4.98
CA PRO A 233 -20.30 -18.47 4.60
C PRO A 233 -20.00 -19.74 3.79
N LEU A 234 -19.33 -19.56 2.66
CA LEU A 234 -18.72 -20.68 1.93
C LEU A 234 -17.28 -20.85 2.42
N LEU A 235 -16.79 -22.07 2.41
CA LEU A 235 -15.40 -22.36 2.78
C LEU A 235 -14.56 -22.40 1.51
N LEU A 236 -13.45 -21.66 1.53
CA LEU A 236 -12.45 -21.64 0.47
C LEU A 236 -11.14 -22.21 1.00
N ASP A 237 -10.40 -22.84 0.10
CA ASP A 237 -9.01 -23.17 0.34
C ASP A 237 -8.17 -21.90 0.18
N GLY A 238 -7.49 -21.53 1.25
CA GLY A 238 -6.51 -20.46 1.26
C GLY A 238 -5.10 -20.99 1.05
N ARG A 239 -4.16 -20.07 1.15
CA ARG A 239 -2.72 -20.34 1.19
C ARG A 239 -2.36 -21.35 2.28
N ASP A 240 -1.42 -22.23 1.98
CA ASP A 240 -0.87 -23.21 2.92
C ASP A 240 -1.94 -24.15 3.54
N GLY A 241 -3.06 -24.36 2.84
CA GLY A 241 -4.14 -25.26 3.26
C GLY A 241 -5.06 -24.69 4.33
N GLN A 242 -4.96 -23.41 4.67
CA GLN A 242 -5.85 -22.77 5.63
C GLN A 242 -7.27 -22.66 5.07
N THR A 243 -8.28 -22.88 5.90
CA THR A 243 -9.68 -22.67 5.51
C THR A 243 -10.08 -21.21 5.70
N LEU A 244 -10.69 -20.62 4.68
CA LEU A 244 -11.21 -19.25 4.72
C LEU A 244 -12.73 -19.28 4.69
N ALA A 245 -13.38 -18.56 5.61
CA ALA A 245 -14.80 -18.25 5.49
C ALA A 245 -14.97 -17.10 4.50
N ALA A 246 -15.87 -17.26 3.54
CA ALA A 246 -16.15 -16.26 2.54
C ALA A 246 -17.65 -15.96 2.36
N LEU A 247 -17.98 -14.68 2.25
CA LEU A 247 -19.32 -14.16 2.03
C LEU A 247 -19.40 -13.46 0.67
N VAL A 248 -20.40 -13.83 -0.11
CA VAL A 248 -20.68 -13.23 -1.41
C VAL A 248 -21.73 -12.13 -1.23
N ARG A 249 -21.42 -10.92 -1.70
CA ARG A 249 -22.30 -9.76 -1.63
C ARG A 249 -22.42 -9.07 -2.98
N VAL A 250 -23.54 -8.39 -3.20
CA VAL A 250 -23.71 -7.49 -4.34
C VAL A 250 -23.22 -6.10 -3.94
N ILE A 251 -22.48 -5.42 -4.81
CA ILE A 251 -21.87 -4.09 -4.55
C ILE A 251 -22.34 -2.99 -5.51
N GLY A 252 -23.36 -3.26 -6.32
CA GLY A 252 -24.05 -2.27 -7.16
C GLY A 252 -25.41 -2.80 -7.62
N SER A 253 -26.33 -1.93 -8.05
CA SER A 253 -27.56 -2.43 -8.68
C SER A 253 -27.18 -3.20 -9.94
N VAL A 254 -27.61 -4.46 -10.03
CA VAL A 254 -27.70 -5.16 -11.31
C VAL A 254 -28.69 -4.34 -12.14
N GLY A 255 -28.16 -3.40 -12.94
CA GLY A 255 -28.94 -2.65 -13.93
C GLY A 255 -29.28 -3.56 -15.10
#